data_AF-A0A2K5PEI1-F1
#
_entry.id   AF-A0A2K5PEI1-F1
#
_cell.length_a   1.000
_cell.length_b   1.000
_cell.length_c   1.000
_cell.angle_alpha   90.00
_cell.angle_beta   90.00
_cell.angle_gamma   90.00
#
_symmetry.space_group_name_H-M   'P 1'
#
loop_
_entity.id
_entity.type
_entity.pdbx_description
1 polymer ?
#
loop_
_entity_poly.entity_id
_entity_poly.type
_entity_poly.pdbx_seq_one_letter_code
_entity_poly.pdbx_strand_id
1 'polypeptide(L)'
;MGSPWNGSDGTEGMREPLWAALPPCDERRCSPYPLGALVPVTAVCLGLFAVGVSGNVVTVLLIGRYRDMRTTTNLYLGSMAVSDLFILLGLPFDLYRLWRSRPWVFGPLLCRLSLYVGEGCTYATLLHMTALSVERYLAICRPLRARVLVTRRRVRALIAALWAVALLSAGPFFFLVGVEQDPGNSVVPDLNGTAPLTPLPPASSPPPWPSRVPPLSLPSGPEAAEAAALFSRECRPNPAQLGALRVMLWVTTAYFFLPFLCLSILYGLIGRELWSSQGPLRGPAASGRERGHRQTIRVLLVVVLAFIVCWLPFHVGRIIYINTKDSRMMYFSQYFNIVALQLFYLSASINPILYNLISKKYRAAACKLLLAKQSRPRGFHRSRDTAGEVAGDTGGDTAGYTETSANLKMMG
;
A
#
# COMPACT_ATOMS: atom_id res chain seq x y z
N MET A 1 -65.23 40.98 -16.56
CA MET A 1 -64.24 40.14 -15.84
C MET A 1 -64.96 38.91 -15.33
N GLY A 2 -64.78 37.79 -16.03
CA GLY A 2 -65.31 36.46 -15.73
C GLY A 2 -64.60 35.49 -16.67
N SER A 3 -64.09 34.41 -16.08
CA SER A 3 -63.34 33.21 -16.54
C SER A 3 -63.38 32.85 -18.05
N PRO A 4 -62.52 31.95 -18.61
CA PRO A 4 -61.62 30.97 -17.97
C PRO A 4 -60.21 30.81 -18.65
N TRP A 5 -59.22 30.23 -17.97
CA TRP A 5 -58.00 29.75 -18.64
C TRP A 5 -57.82 28.24 -18.45
N ASN A 6 -57.93 27.54 -19.57
CA ASN A 6 -57.39 26.23 -19.83
C ASN A 6 -56.09 26.44 -20.64
N GLY A 7 -55.04 25.67 -20.37
CA GLY A 7 -53.75 25.71 -21.07
C GLY A 7 -52.59 25.54 -20.09
N SER A 8 -52.09 24.33 -19.83
CA SER A 8 -51.15 23.55 -20.65
C SER A 8 -49.68 23.97 -20.46
N ASP A 9 -48.96 23.05 -19.82
CA ASP A 9 -47.60 22.62 -20.12
C ASP A 9 -46.41 23.51 -19.73
N GLY A 10 -45.39 22.87 -19.15
CA GLY A 10 -44.10 23.51 -18.86
C GLY A 10 -43.56 23.39 -17.43
N THR A 11 -43.71 22.25 -16.77
CA THR A 11 -42.70 21.85 -15.78
C THR A 11 -41.80 20.82 -16.44
N GLU A 12 -40.68 21.28 -17.02
CA GLU A 12 -39.52 20.43 -17.29
C GLU A 12 -39.16 19.72 -15.98
N GLY A 13 -39.66 18.49 -15.84
CA GLY A 13 -39.30 17.62 -14.75
C GLY A 13 -37.80 17.40 -14.81
N MET A 14 -37.09 17.96 -13.84
CA MET A 14 -35.72 17.58 -13.55
C MET A 14 -35.72 16.07 -13.35
N ARG A 15 -35.30 15.32 -14.38
CA ARG A 15 -35.29 13.86 -14.39
C ARG A 15 -34.37 13.45 -13.24
N GLU A 16 -34.97 12.96 -12.14
CA GLU A 16 -34.23 12.41 -11.01
C GLU A 16 -33.17 11.45 -11.57
N PRO A 17 -31.90 11.56 -11.15
CA PRO A 17 -30.85 10.73 -11.70
C PRO A 17 -31.22 9.25 -11.56
N LEU A 18 -30.91 8.42 -12.56
CA LEU A 18 -31.17 6.98 -12.55
C LEU A 18 -30.68 6.27 -11.27
N TRP A 19 -29.69 6.86 -10.56
CA TRP A 19 -29.17 6.36 -9.29
C TRP A 19 -30.10 6.57 -8.07
N ALA A 20 -31.06 7.49 -8.13
CA ALA A 20 -31.99 7.79 -7.05
C ALA A 20 -33.12 6.75 -6.91
N ALA A 21 -33.42 6.00 -7.97
CA ALA A 21 -34.41 4.93 -7.99
C ALA A 21 -33.90 3.59 -7.40
N LEU A 22 -32.66 3.56 -6.93
CA LEU A 22 -32.03 2.33 -6.45
C LEU A 22 -32.29 2.13 -4.97
N PRO A 23 -32.65 0.90 -4.54
CA PRO A 23 -32.99 0.68 -3.16
C PRO A 23 -31.79 1.00 -2.24
N PRO A 24 -32.03 1.59 -1.06
CA PRO A 24 -30.98 1.96 -0.12
C PRO A 24 -30.12 0.74 0.26
N CYS A 25 -28.82 0.96 0.40
CA CYS A 25 -27.88 -0.04 0.88
C CYS A 25 -28.21 -0.42 2.33
N ASP A 26 -28.57 -1.68 2.55
CA ASP A 26 -28.78 -2.26 3.88
C ASP A 26 -27.74 -3.37 4.14
N GLU A 27 -27.58 -3.81 5.39
CA GLU A 27 -26.61 -4.84 5.85
C GLU A 27 -26.68 -6.14 5.06
N ARG A 28 -27.79 -6.41 4.33
CA ARG A 28 -27.97 -7.60 3.48
C ARG A 28 -27.66 -7.38 2.00
N ARG A 29 -27.50 -6.14 1.53
CA ARG A 29 -27.42 -5.80 0.10
C ARG A 29 -26.06 -5.28 -0.34
N CYS A 30 -25.31 -4.60 0.52
CA CYS A 30 -24.06 -3.93 0.13
C CYS A 30 -22.80 -4.46 0.84
N SER A 31 -22.92 -5.15 1.97
CA SER A 31 -21.81 -5.82 2.66
C SER A 31 -22.21 -7.25 3.04
N PRO A 32 -21.32 -8.24 2.93
CA PRO A 32 -21.56 -9.58 3.45
C PRO A 32 -21.31 -9.69 4.97
N TYR A 33 -20.90 -8.60 5.64
CA TYR A 33 -20.47 -8.58 7.05
C TYR A 33 -21.36 -7.68 7.93
N PRO A 34 -21.63 -8.10 9.19
CA PRO A 34 -22.40 -7.30 10.14
C PRO A 34 -21.60 -6.08 10.62
N LEU A 35 -22.29 -5.00 11.01
CA LEU A 35 -21.66 -3.76 11.50
C LEU A 35 -20.72 -3.98 12.70
N GLY A 36 -21.07 -4.92 13.59
CA GLY A 36 -20.23 -5.28 14.75
C GLY A 36 -18.84 -5.80 14.37
N ALA A 37 -18.67 -6.37 13.17
CA ALA A 37 -17.36 -6.77 12.65
C ALA A 37 -16.71 -5.64 11.83
N LEU A 38 -17.48 -4.90 11.04
CA LEU A 38 -16.97 -3.83 10.17
C LEU A 38 -16.39 -2.65 10.94
N VAL A 39 -17.04 -2.20 12.02
CA VAL A 39 -16.61 -1.02 12.77
C VAL A 39 -15.23 -1.21 13.40
N PRO A 40 -14.94 -2.30 14.14
CA PRO A 40 -13.59 -2.57 14.65
C PRO A 40 -12.55 -2.70 13.55
N VAL A 41 -12.86 -3.44 12.48
CA VAL A 41 -11.95 -3.63 11.34
C VAL A 41 -11.60 -2.29 10.70
N THR A 42 -12.59 -1.41 10.55
CA THR A 42 -12.40 -0.06 10.00
C THR A 42 -11.50 0.78 10.90
N ALA A 43 -11.73 0.77 12.21
CA ALA A 43 -10.90 1.49 13.18
C ALA A 43 -9.43 1.04 13.11
N VAL A 44 -9.18 -0.27 13.03
CA VAL A 44 -7.83 -0.83 12.86
C VAL A 44 -7.22 -0.38 11.52
N CYS A 45 -7.96 -0.52 10.41
CA CYS A 45 -7.51 -0.10 9.09
C CYS A 45 -7.13 1.39 9.03
N LEU A 46 -7.90 2.28 9.66
CA LEU A 46 -7.59 3.70 9.75
C LEU A 46 -6.32 3.97 10.55
N GLY A 47 -6.13 3.26 11.67
CA GLY A 47 -4.89 3.33 12.46
C GLY A 47 -3.67 2.87 11.68
N LEU A 48 -3.78 1.73 10.99
CA LEU A 48 -2.72 1.21 10.11
C LEU A 48 -2.38 2.19 8.99
N PHE A 49 -3.40 2.73 8.32
CA PHE A 49 -3.20 3.73 7.27
C PHE A 49 -2.46 4.96 7.78
N ALA A 50 -2.89 5.53 8.91
CA ALA A 50 -2.27 6.72 9.49
C ALA A 50 -0.81 6.48 9.88
N VAL A 51 -0.53 5.39 10.60
CA VAL A 51 0.83 5.02 11.04
C VAL A 51 1.71 4.67 9.85
N GLY A 52 1.21 3.87 8.91
CA GLY A 52 1.95 3.41 7.76
C GLY A 52 2.30 4.53 6.79
N VAL A 53 1.33 5.39 6.44
CA VAL A 53 1.58 6.50 5.51
C VAL A 53 2.54 7.51 6.14
N SER A 54 2.27 7.94 7.38
CA SER A 54 3.15 8.91 8.06
C SER A 54 4.58 8.38 8.22
N GLY A 55 4.72 7.13 8.67
CA GLY A 55 6.03 6.50 8.87
C GLY A 55 6.81 6.34 7.56
N ASN A 56 6.17 5.81 6.51
CA ASN A 56 6.85 5.57 5.23
C ASN A 56 7.18 6.89 4.50
N VAL A 57 6.32 7.91 4.58
CA VAL A 57 6.64 9.26 4.07
C VAL A 57 7.86 9.83 4.80
N VAL A 58 7.93 9.73 6.12
CA VAL A 58 9.10 10.16 6.89
C VAL A 58 10.35 9.41 6.42
N THR A 59 10.28 8.10 6.21
CA THR A 59 11.41 7.29 5.69
C THR A 59 11.92 7.83 4.36
N VAL A 60 11.03 8.04 3.39
CA VAL A 60 11.39 8.56 2.06
C VAL A 60 12.00 9.97 2.16
N LEU A 61 11.38 10.86 2.95
CA LEU A 61 11.89 12.22 3.16
C LEU A 61 13.27 12.23 3.82
N LEU A 62 13.51 11.34 4.79
CA LEU A 62 14.78 11.27 5.51
C LEU A 62 15.95 10.92 4.58
N ILE A 63 15.73 9.92 3.72
CA ILE A 63 16.73 9.46 2.74
C ILE A 63 16.92 10.50 1.63
N GLY A 64 15.83 11.16 1.21
CA GLY A 64 15.87 12.25 0.25
C GLY A 64 16.62 13.49 0.77
N ARG A 65 16.38 13.89 2.02
CA ARG A 65 16.87 15.17 2.58
C ARG A 65 18.29 15.13 3.11
N TYR A 66 18.73 14.01 3.68
CA TYR A 66 20.04 13.91 4.34
C TYR A 66 21.00 13.03 3.53
N ARG A 67 22.09 13.62 3.03
CA ARG A 67 23.12 12.89 2.25
C ARG A 67 23.78 11.77 3.05
N ASP A 68 23.95 11.96 4.36
CA ASP A 68 24.55 10.97 5.26
C ASP A 68 23.68 9.71 5.39
N MET A 69 22.39 9.83 5.14
CA MET A 69 21.43 8.72 5.15
C MET A 69 21.39 7.97 3.82
N ARG A 70 22.11 8.38 2.78
CA ARG A 70 22.11 7.71 1.47
C ARG A 70 23.11 6.54 1.41
N THR A 71 23.02 5.63 2.37
CA THR A 71 23.75 4.35 2.35
C THR A 71 23.03 3.34 1.46
N THR A 72 23.72 2.28 1.00
CA THR A 72 23.11 1.25 0.13
C THR A 72 21.92 0.58 0.81
N THR A 73 22.07 0.24 2.09
CA THR A 73 20.99 -0.28 2.93
C THR A 73 19.80 0.66 2.95
N ASN A 74 20.02 1.95 3.20
CA ASN A 74 18.93 2.92 3.28
C ASN A 74 18.27 3.15 1.92
N LEU A 75 18.96 2.93 0.79
CA LEU A 75 18.32 2.94 -0.53
C LEU A 75 17.31 1.79 -0.66
N TYR A 76 17.63 0.58 -0.17
CA TYR A 76 16.65 -0.51 -0.10
C TYR A 76 15.48 -0.16 0.83
N LEU A 77 15.76 0.41 2.02
CA LEU A 77 14.70 0.83 2.95
C LEU A 77 13.78 1.90 2.33
N GLY A 78 14.34 2.85 1.59
CA GLY A 78 13.57 3.87 0.89
C GLY A 78 12.72 3.28 -0.24
N SER A 79 13.27 2.33 -1.00
CA SER A 79 12.51 1.64 -2.05
C SER A 79 11.36 0.81 -1.46
N MET A 80 11.58 0.12 -0.34
CA MET A 80 10.53 -0.60 0.39
C MET A 80 9.46 0.35 0.93
N ALA A 81 9.86 1.52 1.46
CA ALA A 81 8.88 2.52 1.90
C ALA A 81 8.02 3.05 0.74
N VAL A 82 8.56 3.12 -0.48
CA VAL A 82 7.77 3.48 -1.68
C VAL A 82 6.78 2.38 -2.04
N SER A 83 7.18 1.11 -2.05
CA SER A 83 6.23 0.01 -2.30
C SER A 83 5.15 -0.08 -1.22
N ASP A 84 5.50 0.12 0.05
CA ASP A 84 4.56 0.14 1.16
C ASP A 84 3.55 1.29 1.05
N LEU A 85 3.95 2.47 0.57
CA LEU A 85 3.03 3.57 0.30
C LEU A 85 2.02 3.23 -0.80
N PHE A 86 2.45 2.55 -1.86
CA PHE A 86 1.54 2.07 -2.91
C PHE A 86 0.60 0.97 -2.40
N ILE A 87 1.08 0.07 -1.54
CA ILE A 87 0.23 -0.92 -0.86
C ILE A 87 -0.83 -0.20 -0.03
N LEU A 88 -0.43 0.76 0.82
CA LEU A 88 -1.34 1.50 1.68
C LEU A 88 -2.35 2.36 0.90
N LEU A 89 -2.01 2.81 -0.31
CA LEU A 89 -2.97 3.46 -1.22
C LEU A 89 -4.12 2.53 -1.64
N GLY A 90 -3.91 1.21 -1.60
CA GLY A 90 -4.95 0.19 -1.83
C GLY A 90 -5.96 0.06 -0.69
N LEU A 91 -5.57 0.39 0.55
CA LEU A 91 -6.39 0.17 1.75
C LEU A 91 -7.75 0.87 1.69
N PRO A 92 -7.87 2.15 1.27
CA PRO A 92 -9.18 2.80 1.13
C PRO A 92 -10.10 2.08 0.13
N PHE A 93 -9.55 1.50 -0.94
CA PHE A 93 -10.34 0.78 -1.94
C PHE A 93 -10.84 -0.56 -1.39
N ASP A 94 -9.99 -1.30 -0.68
CA ASP A 94 -10.40 -2.55 -0.04
C ASP A 94 -11.38 -2.30 1.11
N LEU A 95 -11.20 -1.22 1.86
CA LEU A 95 -12.13 -0.80 2.90
C LEU A 95 -13.49 -0.41 2.31
N TYR A 96 -13.50 0.36 1.22
CA TYR A 96 -14.74 0.65 0.48
C TYR A 96 -15.41 -0.65 0.04
N ARG A 97 -14.64 -1.60 -0.52
CA ARG A 97 -15.17 -2.88 -1.00
C ARG A 97 -15.69 -3.78 0.13
N LEU A 98 -15.16 -3.63 1.34
CA LEU A 98 -15.63 -4.32 2.53
C LEU A 98 -16.99 -3.79 3.00
N TRP A 99 -17.18 -2.46 2.95
CA TRP A 99 -18.45 -1.80 3.29
C TRP A 99 -19.48 -1.87 2.17
N ARG A 100 -19.00 -1.84 0.92
CA ARG A 100 -19.80 -1.76 -0.29
C ARG A 100 -19.15 -2.60 -1.39
N SER A 101 -19.46 -3.89 -1.38
CA SER A 101 -19.01 -4.84 -2.41
C SER A 101 -19.65 -4.56 -3.78
N ARG A 102 -20.87 -3.97 -3.79
CA ARG A 102 -21.67 -3.64 -4.96
C ARG A 102 -22.28 -2.22 -4.89
N PRO A 103 -22.30 -1.45 -5.99
CA PRO A 103 -21.53 -1.65 -7.22
C PRO A 103 -20.09 -1.15 -7.11
N TRP A 104 -19.21 -1.66 -7.98
CA TRP A 104 -17.88 -1.10 -8.20
C TRP A 104 -17.97 0.21 -9.01
N VAL A 105 -17.75 1.34 -8.32
CA VAL A 105 -17.93 2.69 -8.88
C VAL A 105 -16.69 3.29 -9.52
N PHE A 106 -15.50 2.70 -9.30
CA PHE A 106 -14.23 3.29 -9.74
C PHE A 106 -13.82 2.95 -11.18
N GLY A 107 -14.70 2.28 -11.92
CA GLY A 107 -14.48 1.90 -13.32
C GLY A 107 -13.49 0.73 -13.52
N PRO A 108 -13.40 0.22 -14.76
CA PRO A 108 -12.65 -1.00 -15.07
C PRO A 108 -11.13 -0.85 -14.93
N LEU A 109 -10.58 0.34 -15.22
CA LEU A 109 -9.15 0.58 -15.14
C LEU A 109 -8.65 0.46 -13.69
N LEU A 110 -9.33 1.07 -12.73
CA LEU A 110 -8.89 1.04 -11.34
C LEU A 110 -9.06 -0.35 -10.71
N CYS A 111 -10.06 -1.13 -11.15
CA CYS A 111 -10.21 -2.54 -10.75
C CYS A 111 -9.01 -3.40 -11.18
N ARG A 112 -8.50 -3.19 -12.39
CA ARG A 112 -7.30 -3.89 -12.90
C ARG A 112 -6.02 -3.40 -12.25
N LEU A 113 -5.86 -2.08 -12.15
CA LEU A 113 -4.67 -1.46 -11.59
C LEU A 113 -4.51 -1.73 -10.10
N SER A 114 -5.60 -1.76 -9.32
CA SER A 114 -5.52 -1.97 -7.87
C SER A 114 -4.88 -3.32 -7.54
N LEU A 115 -5.31 -4.39 -8.21
CA LEU A 115 -4.72 -5.72 -7.99
C LEU A 115 -3.32 -5.83 -8.60
N TYR A 116 -3.10 -5.30 -9.81
CA TYR A 116 -1.80 -5.30 -10.46
C TYR A 116 -0.72 -4.59 -9.62
N VAL A 117 -1.02 -3.38 -9.15
CA VAL A 117 -0.11 -2.58 -8.33
C VAL A 117 0.06 -3.21 -6.95
N GLY A 118 -1.02 -3.73 -6.34
CA GLY A 118 -0.96 -4.40 -5.05
C GLY A 118 -0.02 -5.62 -5.07
N GLU A 119 -0.20 -6.53 -6.03
CA GLU A 119 0.65 -7.72 -6.19
C GLU A 119 2.06 -7.36 -6.67
N GLY A 120 2.21 -6.35 -7.53
CA GLY A 120 3.52 -5.85 -7.97
C GLY A 120 4.34 -5.26 -6.82
N CYS A 121 3.74 -4.41 -5.99
CA CYS A 121 4.41 -3.81 -4.83
C CYS A 121 4.71 -4.85 -3.75
N THR A 122 3.82 -5.82 -3.57
CA THR A 122 4.05 -7.01 -2.76
C THR A 122 5.33 -7.74 -3.15
N TYR A 123 5.45 -8.12 -4.42
CA TYR A 123 6.63 -8.83 -4.93
C TYR A 123 7.88 -7.96 -4.79
N ALA A 124 7.76 -6.66 -5.07
CA ALA A 124 8.86 -5.72 -4.88
C ALA A 124 9.34 -5.73 -3.42
N THR A 125 8.46 -5.57 -2.43
CA THR A 125 8.85 -5.56 -1.00
C THR A 125 9.57 -6.85 -0.60
N LEU A 126 9.09 -8.03 -1.02
CA LEU A 126 9.73 -9.33 -0.74
C LEU A 126 11.13 -9.46 -1.37
N LEU A 127 11.27 -9.05 -2.63
CA LEU A 127 12.54 -9.06 -3.33
C LEU A 127 13.55 -8.08 -2.69
N HIS A 128 13.11 -6.89 -2.28
CA HIS A 128 13.95 -5.91 -1.60
C HIS A 128 14.41 -6.38 -0.22
N MET A 129 13.54 -7.05 0.55
CA MET A 129 13.92 -7.68 1.82
C MET A 129 14.99 -8.77 1.62
N THR A 130 14.84 -9.57 0.58
CA THR A 130 15.82 -10.60 0.22
C THR A 130 17.16 -9.97 -0.18
N ALA A 131 17.14 -8.95 -1.04
CA ALA A 131 18.33 -8.24 -1.47
C ALA A 131 19.05 -7.53 -0.29
N LEU A 132 18.30 -6.93 0.63
CA LEU A 132 18.82 -6.34 1.86
C LEU A 132 19.52 -7.40 2.73
N SER A 133 18.94 -8.59 2.83
CA SER A 133 19.50 -9.70 3.61
C SER A 133 20.78 -10.27 2.96
N VAL A 134 20.81 -10.35 1.63
CA VAL A 134 22.02 -10.72 0.86
C VAL A 134 23.12 -9.67 1.03
N GLU A 135 22.81 -8.37 0.97
CA GLU A 135 23.78 -7.31 1.25
C GLU A 135 24.39 -7.50 2.64
N ARG A 136 23.56 -7.81 3.63
CA ARG A 136 23.98 -8.01 5.03
C ARG A 136 24.85 -9.24 5.19
N TYR A 137 24.47 -10.35 4.56
CA TYR A 137 25.31 -11.54 4.47
C TYR A 137 26.69 -11.22 3.89
N LEU A 138 26.75 -10.52 2.75
CA LEU A 138 28.02 -10.14 2.14
C LEU A 138 28.87 -9.28 3.07
N ALA A 139 28.27 -8.28 3.72
CA ALA A 139 28.98 -7.38 4.63
C ALA A 139 29.57 -8.09 5.86
N ILE A 140 28.90 -9.13 6.36
CA ILE A 140 29.29 -9.86 7.57
C ILE A 140 30.24 -11.02 7.24
N CYS A 141 29.84 -11.90 6.31
CA CYS A 141 30.56 -13.14 6.01
C CYS A 141 31.67 -12.95 4.97
N ARG A 142 31.58 -11.93 4.10
CA ARG A 142 32.53 -11.71 2.98
C ARG A 142 32.92 -10.23 2.83
N PRO A 143 33.52 -9.59 3.85
CA PRO A 143 33.70 -8.13 3.91
C PRO A 143 34.54 -7.55 2.76
N LEU A 144 35.56 -8.27 2.27
CA LEU A 144 36.37 -7.82 1.12
C LEU A 144 35.55 -7.79 -0.18
N ARG A 145 34.73 -8.81 -0.42
CA ARG A 145 33.83 -8.83 -1.58
C ARG A 145 32.74 -7.78 -1.46
N ALA A 146 32.21 -7.56 -0.25
CA ALA A 146 31.19 -6.53 -0.02
C ALA A 146 31.68 -5.12 -0.41
N ARG A 147 32.93 -4.77 -0.09
CA ARG A 147 33.52 -3.47 -0.46
C ARG A 147 33.58 -3.23 -1.97
N VAL A 148 33.80 -4.29 -2.76
CA VAL A 148 33.89 -4.22 -4.23
C VAL A 148 32.51 -4.35 -4.89
N LEU A 149 31.64 -5.20 -4.36
CA LEU A 149 30.36 -5.54 -4.97
C LEU A 149 29.26 -4.53 -4.63
N VAL A 150 29.18 -4.10 -3.37
CA VAL A 150 28.09 -3.28 -2.83
C VAL A 150 28.40 -1.79 -3.03
N THR A 151 28.16 -1.30 -4.25
CA THR A 151 28.31 0.12 -4.60
C THR A 151 26.95 0.77 -4.82
N ARG A 152 26.83 2.08 -4.56
CA ARG A 152 25.57 2.83 -4.74
C ARG A 152 25.02 2.74 -6.17
N ARG A 153 25.88 2.77 -7.19
CA ARG A 153 25.46 2.67 -8.60
C ARG A 153 24.85 1.30 -8.90
N ARG A 154 25.54 0.22 -8.49
CA ARG A 154 25.05 -1.15 -8.66
C ARG A 154 23.77 -1.41 -7.87
N VAL A 155 23.67 -0.89 -6.65
CA VAL A 155 22.46 -1.03 -5.83
C VAL A 155 21.25 -0.31 -6.45
N ARG A 156 21.42 0.88 -7.03
CA ARG A 156 20.33 1.55 -7.76
C ARG A 156 19.89 0.75 -8.99
N ALA A 157 20.84 0.21 -9.75
CA ALA A 157 20.53 -0.65 -10.90
C ALA A 157 19.81 -1.93 -10.46
N LEU A 158 20.25 -2.55 -9.36
CA LEU A 158 19.60 -3.72 -8.79
C LEU A 158 18.17 -3.40 -8.33
N ILE A 159 17.95 -2.30 -7.60
CA ILE A 159 16.60 -1.85 -7.20
C ILE A 159 15.68 -1.70 -8.42
N ALA A 160 16.17 -1.05 -9.49
CA ALA A 160 15.39 -0.91 -10.72
C ALA A 160 15.06 -2.28 -11.36
N ALA A 161 16.02 -3.21 -11.37
CA ALA A 161 15.80 -4.57 -11.84
C ALA A 161 14.80 -5.34 -10.98
N LEU A 162 14.84 -5.21 -9.66
CA LEU A 162 13.88 -5.84 -8.75
C LEU A 162 12.45 -5.34 -8.99
N TRP A 163 12.29 -4.03 -9.20
CA TRP A 163 11.00 -3.45 -9.59
C TRP A 163 10.50 -4.00 -10.93
N ALA A 164 11.38 -4.06 -11.95
CA ALA A 164 11.02 -4.60 -13.25
C ALA A 164 10.58 -6.06 -13.16
N VAL A 165 11.32 -6.90 -12.43
CA VAL A 165 10.97 -8.32 -12.20
C VAL A 165 9.64 -8.45 -11.47
N ALA A 166 9.42 -7.65 -10.43
CA ALA A 166 8.17 -7.66 -9.66
C ALA A 166 6.96 -7.26 -10.52
N LEU A 167 7.05 -6.15 -11.23
CA LEU A 167 5.97 -5.62 -12.07
C LEU A 167 5.70 -6.50 -13.29
N LEU A 168 6.74 -7.10 -13.88
CA LEU A 168 6.57 -8.05 -14.98
C LEU A 168 5.86 -9.33 -14.49
N SER A 169 6.28 -9.84 -13.33
CA SER A 169 5.67 -11.03 -12.72
C SER A 169 4.22 -10.81 -12.29
N ALA A 170 3.86 -9.57 -11.91
CA ALA A 170 2.49 -9.20 -11.59
C ALA A 170 1.62 -8.93 -12.83
N GLY A 171 2.21 -8.78 -14.02
CA GLY A 171 1.54 -8.43 -15.29
C GLY A 171 0.22 -9.19 -15.55
N PRO A 172 0.15 -10.52 -15.36
CA PRO A 172 -1.08 -11.27 -15.60
C PRO A 172 -2.28 -10.79 -14.75
N PHE A 173 -2.07 -10.27 -13.54
CA PHE A 173 -3.17 -9.76 -12.69
C PHE A 173 -3.96 -8.62 -13.35
N PHE A 174 -3.32 -7.85 -14.25
CA PHE A 174 -4.00 -6.79 -14.99
C PHE A 174 -5.09 -7.35 -15.92
N PHE A 175 -4.91 -8.56 -16.45
CA PHE A 175 -5.86 -9.19 -17.38
C PHE A 175 -6.83 -10.14 -16.68
N LEU A 176 -6.43 -10.71 -15.54
CA LEU A 176 -7.20 -11.69 -14.78
C LEU A 176 -8.45 -11.14 -14.10
N VAL A 177 -8.53 -9.83 -13.89
CA VAL A 177 -9.61 -9.21 -13.14
C VAL A 177 -10.33 -8.19 -14.00
N GLY A 178 -11.64 -8.13 -13.83
CA GLY A 178 -12.54 -7.29 -14.59
C GLY A 178 -13.70 -6.81 -13.74
N VAL A 179 -14.43 -5.84 -14.29
CA VAL A 179 -15.73 -5.46 -13.76
C VAL A 179 -16.75 -6.37 -14.43
N GLU A 180 -17.20 -7.38 -13.69
CA GLU A 180 -18.14 -8.38 -14.16
C GLU A 180 -19.54 -8.09 -13.60
N GLN A 181 -20.57 -8.48 -14.35
CA GLN A 181 -21.96 -8.46 -13.90
C GLN A 181 -22.36 -9.85 -13.42
N ASP A 182 -23.23 -9.93 -12.42
CA ASP A 182 -23.85 -11.21 -12.07
C ASP A 182 -24.94 -11.58 -13.07
N PRO A 183 -24.84 -12.74 -13.76
CA PRO A 183 -25.87 -13.20 -14.69
C PRO A 183 -27.21 -13.51 -14.00
N GLY A 184 -27.22 -13.64 -12.66
CA GLY A 184 -28.41 -13.92 -11.85
C GLY A 184 -29.38 -12.74 -11.67
N ASN A 185 -29.01 -11.52 -12.06
CA ASN A 185 -29.89 -10.34 -12.01
C ASN A 185 -30.32 -9.82 -13.38
N SER A 186 -29.95 -10.50 -14.47
CA SER A 186 -30.59 -10.33 -15.78
C SER A 186 -31.95 -11.01 -15.84
N VAL A 187 -32.30 -11.79 -14.81
CA VAL A 187 -33.61 -12.41 -14.63
C VAL A 187 -34.25 -11.72 -13.44
N VAL A 188 -35.24 -10.87 -13.72
CA VAL A 188 -36.22 -10.48 -12.72
C VAL A 188 -36.82 -11.79 -12.20
N PRO A 189 -36.73 -12.14 -10.91
CA PRO A 189 -37.54 -13.24 -10.41
C PRO A 189 -38.99 -12.78 -10.55
N ASP A 190 -39.75 -13.42 -11.44
CA ASP A 190 -41.19 -13.39 -11.35
C ASP A 190 -41.56 -13.71 -9.90
N LEU A 191 -42.42 -12.88 -9.32
CA LEU A 191 -42.98 -13.10 -7.99
C LEU A 191 -44.01 -14.24 -8.06
N ASN A 192 -43.54 -15.40 -8.47
CA ASN A 192 -44.03 -16.76 -8.30
C ASN A 192 -43.21 -17.60 -9.28
N GLY A 193 -42.18 -18.29 -8.78
CA GLY A 193 -41.30 -19.07 -9.64
C GLY A 193 -42.06 -20.10 -10.46
N THR A 194 -42.16 -19.91 -11.77
CA THR A 194 -42.29 -20.96 -12.82
C THR A 194 -42.35 -20.35 -14.22
N ALA A 195 -41.27 -20.54 -14.99
CA ALA A 195 -41.16 -20.59 -16.47
C ALA A 195 -41.60 -19.37 -17.36
N PRO A 196 -41.03 -19.23 -18.59
CA PRO A 196 -41.13 -17.99 -19.38
C PRO A 196 -42.33 -17.91 -20.34
N LEU A 197 -42.89 -16.70 -20.42
CA LEU A 197 -43.71 -16.03 -21.46
C LEU A 197 -44.79 -16.84 -22.22
N THR A 198 -46.05 -16.51 -21.96
CA THR A 198 -47.12 -16.41 -22.98
C THR A 198 -48.13 -15.32 -22.58
N PRO A 199 -48.65 -14.51 -23.53
CA PRO A 199 -49.54 -13.38 -23.21
C PRO A 199 -51.02 -13.76 -23.31
N LEU A 200 -51.86 -13.43 -22.32
CA LEU A 200 -53.34 -13.24 -22.41
C LEU A 200 -53.94 -13.08 -20.99
N PRO A 201 -55.19 -12.59 -20.79
CA PRO A 201 -55.75 -11.24 -20.99
C PRO A 201 -56.31 -10.68 -19.63
N PRO A 202 -57.01 -9.52 -19.57
CA PRO A 202 -57.30 -8.85 -18.30
C PRO A 202 -58.59 -9.38 -17.64
N ALA A 203 -58.55 -9.67 -16.35
CA ALA A 203 -59.71 -9.93 -15.52
C ALA A 203 -59.36 -9.44 -14.10
N SER A 204 -59.88 -8.29 -13.64
CA SER A 204 -61.24 -8.01 -13.16
C SER A 204 -61.27 -8.02 -11.62
N SER A 205 -61.57 -6.82 -11.08
CA SER A 205 -61.90 -6.46 -9.69
C SER A 205 -60.77 -6.29 -8.64
N PRO A 206 -60.77 -5.18 -7.86
CA PRO A 206 -59.85 -4.98 -6.73
C PRO A 206 -60.49 -5.40 -5.39
N PRO A 207 -59.72 -5.86 -4.38
CA PRO A 207 -60.21 -5.95 -3.01
C PRO A 207 -60.06 -4.60 -2.27
N PRO A 208 -60.82 -4.43 -1.17
CA PRO A 208 -60.96 -3.15 -0.48
C PRO A 208 -59.80 -2.91 0.50
N TRP A 209 -59.73 -1.69 1.07
CA TRP A 209 -58.84 -1.17 2.12
C TRP A 209 -57.67 -0.26 1.65
N PRO A 210 -57.59 0.99 2.17
CA PRO A 210 -56.63 1.98 1.70
C PRO A 210 -55.34 1.93 2.53
N SER A 211 -54.28 1.33 2.00
CA SER A 211 -52.94 1.48 2.56
C SER A 211 -52.34 2.81 2.12
N ARG A 212 -52.18 3.73 3.08
CA ARG A 212 -51.65 5.10 2.92
C ARG A 212 -50.13 5.13 2.79
N VAL A 213 -49.57 4.27 1.93
CA VAL A 213 -48.18 4.32 1.49
C VAL A 213 -48.24 4.20 -0.03
N PRO A 214 -47.79 5.19 -0.82
CA PRO A 214 -47.67 4.97 -2.25
C PRO A 214 -46.72 3.79 -2.41
N PRO A 215 -47.11 2.70 -3.10
CA PRO A 215 -46.11 1.71 -3.49
C PRO A 215 -45.09 2.50 -4.31
N LEU A 216 -43.83 2.55 -3.85
CA LEU A 216 -42.76 2.94 -4.74
C LEU A 216 -42.80 1.91 -5.86
N SER A 217 -43.39 2.30 -7.00
CA SER A 217 -43.32 1.54 -8.22
C SER A 217 -41.85 1.40 -8.55
N LEU A 218 -41.29 0.23 -8.26
CA LEU A 218 -40.04 -0.20 -8.88
C LEU A 218 -40.22 0.04 -10.39
N PRO A 219 -39.28 0.68 -11.11
CA PRO A 219 -39.49 0.96 -12.51
C PRO A 219 -39.78 -0.35 -13.23
N SER A 220 -40.99 -0.56 -13.74
CA SER A 220 -41.30 -1.74 -14.52
C SER A 220 -40.88 -1.45 -15.95
N GLY A 221 -39.73 -1.95 -16.38
CA GLY A 221 -39.21 -1.69 -17.73
C GLY A 221 -37.69 -1.90 -17.87
N PRO A 222 -37.15 -1.66 -19.07
CA PRO A 222 -35.72 -1.80 -19.37
C PRO A 222 -34.81 -0.94 -18.46
N GLU A 223 -35.32 0.19 -17.95
CA GLU A 223 -34.57 1.09 -17.06
C GLU A 223 -34.28 0.48 -15.67
N ALA A 224 -35.18 -0.31 -15.08
CA ALA A 224 -34.88 -1.02 -13.83
C ALA A 224 -33.95 -2.21 -14.04
N ALA A 225 -34.04 -2.88 -15.20
CA ALA A 225 -33.09 -3.92 -15.56
C ALA A 225 -31.68 -3.34 -15.74
N GLU A 226 -31.56 -2.16 -16.35
CA GLU A 226 -30.30 -1.43 -16.49
C GLU A 226 -29.76 -0.94 -15.13
N ALA A 227 -30.62 -0.41 -14.26
CA ALA A 227 -30.24 -0.02 -12.90
C ALA A 227 -29.78 -1.22 -12.06
N ALA A 228 -30.48 -2.36 -12.15
CA ALA A 228 -30.08 -3.61 -11.49
C ALA A 228 -28.76 -4.17 -12.04
N ALA A 229 -28.53 -4.07 -13.36
CA ALA A 229 -27.29 -4.46 -14.02
C ALA A 229 -26.11 -3.52 -13.70
N LEU A 230 -26.37 -2.25 -13.41
CA LEU A 230 -25.37 -1.32 -12.87
C LEU A 230 -25.02 -1.65 -11.42
N PHE A 231 -26.00 -2.07 -10.62
CA PHE A 231 -25.80 -2.44 -9.21
C PHE A 231 -25.10 -3.78 -9.02
N SER A 232 -25.23 -4.70 -9.97
CA SER A 232 -24.58 -6.02 -9.91
C SER A 232 -23.09 -6.01 -10.29
N ARG A 233 -22.54 -4.85 -10.69
CA ARG A 233 -21.14 -4.73 -11.12
C ARG A 233 -20.19 -4.92 -9.96
N GLU A 234 -19.36 -5.95 -10.05
CA GLU A 234 -18.30 -6.24 -9.10
C GLU A 234 -16.95 -6.27 -9.80
N CYS A 235 -15.92 -5.73 -9.15
CA CYS A 235 -14.55 -6.08 -9.52
C CYS A 235 -14.33 -7.54 -9.08
N ARG A 236 -14.03 -8.48 -9.97
CA ARG A 236 -13.76 -9.89 -9.62
C ARG A 236 -12.93 -10.60 -10.69
N PRO A 237 -12.32 -11.76 -10.38
CA PRO A 237 -11.61 -12.55 -11.39
C PRO A 237 -12.51 -12.96 -12.55
N ASN A 238 -11.98 -12.91 -13.77
CA ASN A 238 -12.70 -13.28 -14.98
C ASN A 238 -12.89 -14.80 -15.01
N PRO A 239 -14.12 -15.33 -15.10
CA PRO A 239 -14.37 -16.77 -15.06
C PRO A 239 -13.73 -17.53 -16.23
N ALA A 240 -13.59 -16.89 -17.39
CA ALA A 240 -12.93 -17.46 -18.56
C ALA A 240 -11.42 -17.73 -18.37
N GLN A 241 -10.79 -17.14 -17.34
CA GLN A 241 -9.35 -17.22 -17.09
C GLN A 241 -8.98 -18.01 -15.83
N LEU A 242 -9.86 -18.91 -15.38
CA LEU A 242 -9.66 -19.70 -14.16
C LEU A 242 -8.34 -20.51 -14.16
N GLY A 243 -7.89 -21.00 -15.32
CA GLY A 243 -6.60 -21.67 -15.46
C GLY A 243 -5.41 -20.74 -15.20
N ALA A 244 -5.42 -19.53 -15.75
CA ALA A 244 -4.39 -18.53 -15.53
C ALA A 244 -4.40 -18.01 -14.07
N LEU A 245 -5.58 -17.91 -13.44
CA LEU A 245 -5.70 -17.60 -12.01
C LEU A 245 -5.00 -18.67 -11.15
N ARG A 246 -5.14 -19.97 -11.49
CA ARG A 246 -4.42 -21.05 -10.80
C ARG A 246 -2.91 -20.96 -10.97
N VAL A 247 -2.41 -20.63 -12.16
CA VAL A 247 -0.98 -20.42 -12.38
C VAL A 247 -0.48 -19.26 -11.52
N MET A 248 -1.22 -18.14 -11.49
CA MET A 248 -0.84 -17.00 -10.66
C MET A 248 -0.84 -17.30 -9.17
N LEU A 249 -1.70 -18.20 -8.68
CA LEU A 249 -1.59 -18.68 -7.29
C LEU A 249 -0.25 -19.35 -7.01
N TRP A 250 0.21 -20.24 -7.89
CA TRP A 250 1.51 -20.89 -7.73
C TRP A 250 2.66 -19.89 -7.81
N VAL A 251 2.56 -18.89 -8.69
CA VAL A 251 3.53 -17.78 -8.75
C VAL A 251 3.55 -17.02 -7.42
N THR A 252 2.39 -16.61 -6.89
CA THR A 252 2.32 -15.89 -5.60
C THR A 252 2.86 -16.73 -4.44
N THR A 253 2.57 -18.03 -4.45
CA THR A 253 3.06 -19.00 -3.47
C THR A 253 4.58 -19.13 -3.54
N ALA A 254 5.15 -19.21 -4.74
CA ALA A 254 6.59 -19.24 -4.95
C ALA A 254 7.26 -17.95 -4.47
N TYR A 255 6.69 -16.79 -4.78
CA TYR A 255 7.16 -15.48 -4.30
C TYR A 255 7.08 -15.34 -2.78
N PHE A 256 6.19 -16.06 -2.12
CA PHE A 256 6.17 -16.12 -0.66
C PHE A 256 7.27 -17.05 -0.13
N PHE A 257 7.25 -18.33 -0.50
CA PHE A 257 8.13 -19.34 0.14
C PHE A 257 9.61 -19.27 -0.29
N LEU A 258 9.92 -18.94 -1.55
CA LEU A 258 11.31 -18.92 -2.03
C LEU A 258 12.16 -17.85 -1.32
N PRO A 259 11.68 -16.58 -1.16
CA PRO A 259 12.35 -15.61 -0.31
C PRO A 259 12.56 -16.10 1.11
N PHE A 260 11.57 -16.70 1.76
CA PHE A 260 11.74 -17.19 3.14
C PHE A 260 12.74 -18.34 3.24
N LEU A 261 12.76 -19.25 2.27
CA LEU A 261 13.76 -20.30 2.20
C LEU A 261 15.17 -19.70 2.03
N CYS A 262 15.32 -18.75 1.11
CA CYS A 262 16.58 -18.03 0.91
C CYS A 262 17.03 -17.31 2.18
N LEU A 263 16.12 -16.57 2.84
CA LEU A 263 16.37 -15.85 4.09
C LEU A 263 16.80 -16.82 5.20
N SER A 264 16.11 -17.94 5.36
CA SER A 264 16.44 -18.95 6.37
C SER A 264 17.85 -19.51 6.16
N ILE A 265 18.22 -19.82 4.91
CA ILE A 265 19.57 -20.26 4.55
C ILE A 265 20.59 -19.16 4.86
N LEU A 266 20.34 -17.92 4.44
CA LEU A 266 21.25 -16.79 4.67
C LEU A 266 21.48 -16.54 6.16
N TYR A 267 20.42 -16.49 6.97
CA TYR A 267 20.56 -16.29 8.42
C TYR A 267 21.23 -17.48 9.10
N GLY A 268 20.97 -18.72 8.65
CA GLY A 268 21.68 -19.91 9.10
C GLY A 268 23.19 -19.82 8.84
N LEU A 269 23.58 -19.42 7.62
CA LEU A 269 25.00 -19.21 7.25
C LEU A 269 25.66 -18.10 8.06
N ILE A 270 24.95 -16.97 8.26
CA ILE A 270 25.43 -15.86 9.10
C ILE A 270 25.62 -16.33 10.56
N GLY A 271 24.66 -17.08 11.08
CA GLY A 271 24.71 -17.63 12.45
C GLY A 271 25.92 -18.56 12.63
N ARG A 272 26.16 -19.45 11.66
CA ARG A 272 27.30 -20.38 11.67
C ARG A 272 28.64 -19.63 11.63
N GLU A 273 28.76 -18.63 10.78
CA GLU A 273 29.98 -17.81 10.66
C GLU A 273 30.26 -17.03 11.95
N LEU A 274 29.23 -16.44 12.55
CA LEU A 274 29.36 -15.73 13.83
C LEU A 274 29.80 -16.64 14.95
N TRP A 275 29.25 -17.86 15.02
CA TRP A 275 29.63 -18.88 15.99
C TRP A 275 31.08 -19.32 15.79
N SER A 276 31.48 -19.62 14.55
CA SER A 276 32.85 -20.00 14.21
C SER A 276 33.87 -18.90 14.52
N SER A 277 33.45 -17.63 14.51
CA SER A 277 34.33 -16.48 14.75
C SER A 277 34.60 -16.15 16.23
N GLN A 278 34.00 -16.89 17.18
CA GLN A 278 34.14 -16.68 18.64
C GLN A 278 35.46 -17.20 19.24
N GLY A 279 36.55 -17.22 18.47
CA GLY A 279 37.85 -17.66 18.96
C GLY A 279 38.42 -16.75 20.09
N PRO A 280 39.27 -17.28 20.99
CA PRO A 280 39.67 -16.59 22.24
C PRO A 280 40.49 -15.29 22.10
N LEU A 281 40.91 -14.90 20.90
CA LEU A 281 41.93 -13.84 20.66
C LEU A 281 41.36 -12.51 20.11
N ARG A 282 40.08 -12.19 20.33
CA ARG A 282 39.48 -10.95 19.79
C ARG A 282 39.60 -9.76 20.75
N GLY A 283 40.34 -8.74 20.33
CA GLY A 283 40.46 -7.47 21.05
C GLY A 283 39.14 -6.67 21.17
N PRO A 284 39.08 -5.64 22.04
CA PRO A 284 37.85 -4.90 22.38
C PRO A 284 37.13 -4.28 21.17
N ALA A 285 37.88 -3.77 20.19
CA ALA A 285 37.35 -3.19 18.96
C ALA A 285 36.68 -4.25 18.04
N ALA A 286 37.18 -5.48 18.03
CA ALA A 286 36.58 -6.57 17.28
C ALA A 286 35.27 -7.05 17.93
N SER A 287 35.23 -7.08 19.27
CA SER A 287 34.02 -7.39 20.06
C SER A 287 32.91 -6.36 19.87
N GLY A 288 33.24 -5.05 19.83
CA GLY A 288 32.27 -3.98 19.56
C GLY A 288 31.64 -4.07 18.16
N ARG A 289 32.43 -4.40 17.13
CA ARG A 289 31.94 -4.62 15.76
C ARG A 289 31.03 -5.84 15.66
N GLU A 290 31.38 -6.93 16.35
CA GLU A 290 30.57 -8.15 16.41
C GLU A 290 29.21 -7.91 17.08
N ARG A 291 29.17 -7.15 18.18
CA ARG A 291 27.93 -6.78 18.88
C ARG A 291 26.99 -5.97 17.99
N GLY A 292 27.53 -5.04 17.19
CA GLY A 292 26.75 -4.28 16.20
C GLY A 292 26.20 -5.14 15.05
N HIS A 293 26.98 -6.12 14.57
CA HIS A 293 26.52 -7.08 13.56
C HIS A 293 25.39 -7.98 14.12
N ARG A 294 25.56 -8.52 15.34
CA ARG A 294 24.53 -9.35 16.01
C ARG A 294 23.24 -8.58 16.24
N GLN A 295 23.31 -7.31 16.64
CA GLN A 295 22.13 -6.45 16.78
C GLN A 295 21.42 -6.31 15.43
N THR A 296 22.17 -6.03 14.36
CA THR A 296 21.61 -5.89 13.01
C THR A 296 20.94 -7.19 12.54
N ILE A 297 21.51 -8.36 12.84
CA ILE A 297 20.94 -9.66 12.46
C ILE A 297 19.68 -9.98 13.25
N ARG A 298 19.71 -9.84 14.58
CA ARG A 298 18.52 -10.05 15.43
C ARG A 298 17.35 -9.21 14.93
N VAL A 299 17.66 -7.97 14.59
CA VAL A 299 16.71 -7.03 14.00
C VAL A 299 16.14 -7.53 12.67
N LEU A 300 16.99 -7.94 11.74
CA LEU A 300 16.52 -8.38 10.43
C LEU A 300 15.71 -9.68 10.53
N LEU A 301 16.06 -10.55 11.49
CA LEU A 301 15.27 -11.75 11.79
C LEU A 301 13.88 -11.38 12.34
N VAL A 302 13.78 -10.41 13.25
CA VAL A 302 12.47 -9.90 13.73
C VAL A 302 11.65 -9.33 12.57
N VAL A 303 12.27 -8.57 11.67
CA VAL A 303 11.62 -8.04 10.47
C VAL A 303 11.07 -9.19 9.61
N VAL A 304 11.89 -10.21 9.33
CA VAL A 304 11.47 -11.36 8.50
C VAL A 304 10.36 -12.17 9.15
N LEU A 305 10.43 -12.44 10.45
CA LEU A 305 9.35 -13.13 11.17
C LEU A 305 8.05 -12.31 11.16
N ALA A 306 8.13 -11.00 11.35
CA ALA A 306 6.97 -10.12 11.27
C ALA A 306 6.33 -10.20 9.89
N PHE A 307 7.12 -10.24 8.82
CA PHE A 307 6.61 -10.45 7.46
C PHE A 307 5.90 -11.81 7.31
N ILE A 308 6.48 -12.92 7.77
CA ILE A 308 5.83 -14.23 7.70
C ILE A 308 4.47 -14.18 8.40
N VAL A 309 4.42 -13.69 9.64
CA VAL A 309 3.19 -13.63 10.42
C VAL A 309 2.14 -12.74 9.76
N CYS A 310 2.56 -11.63 9.16
CA CYS A 310 1.64 -10.69 8.54
C CYS A 310 1.10 -11.18 7.18
N TRP A 311 1.88 -11.95 6.44
CA TRP A 311 1.57 -12.31 5.04
C TRP A 311 1.03 -13.74 4.88
N LEU A 312 1.46 -14.68 5.73
CA LEU A 312 1.05 -16.07 5.65
C LEU A 312 -0.49 -16.22 5.67
N PRO A 313 -1.23 -15.54 6.56
CA PRO A 313 -2.69 -15.67 6.60
C PRO A 313 -3.35 -15.21 5.30
N PHE A 314 -2.82 -14.17 4.64
CA PHE A 314 -3.38 -13.67 3.38
C PHE A 314 -3.19 -14.67 2.24
N HIS A 315 -2.01 -15.30 2.16
CA HIS A 315 -1.76 -16.35 1.18
C HIS A 315 -2.62 -17.59 1.44
N VAL A 316 -2.71 -18.04 2.70
CA VAL A 316 -3.56 -19.17 3.09
C VAL A 316 -5.03 -18.88 2.77
N GLY A 317 -5.51 -17.66 3.05
CA GLY A 317 -6.88 -17.25 2.80
C GLY A 317 -7.27 -17.27 1.33
N ARG A 318 -6.35 -16.86 0.45
CA ARG A 318 -6.50 -16.97 -1.02
C ARG A 318 -6.58 -18.41 -1.51
N ILE A 319 -5.75 -19.30 -0.96
CA ILE A 319 -5.75 -20.73 -1.30
C ILE A 319 -7.06 -21.37 -0.87
N ILE A 320 -7.52 -21.08 0.36
CA ILE A 320 -8.79 -21.60 0.88
C ILE A 320 -9.95 -21.10 0.02
N TYR A 321 -10.00 -19.81 -0.30
CA TYR A 321 -11.07 -19.20 -1.09
C TYR A 321 -11.26 -19.89 -2.45
N ILE A 322 -10.18 -20.29 -3.13
CA ILE A 322 -10.26 -20.86 -4.48
C ILE A 322 -10.56 -22.38 -4.47
N ASN A 323 -10.19 -23.08 -3.40
CA ASN A 323 -10.38 -24.54 -3.31
C ASN A 323 -11.67 -24.95 -2.58
N THR A 324 -12.31 -24.04 -1.87
CA THR A 324 -13.50 -24.36 -1.07
C THR A 324 -14.76 -24.48 -1.92
N LYS A 325 -15.50 -25.58 -1.74
CA LYS A 325 -16.84 -25.79 -2.32
C LYS A 325 -17.96 -25.89 -1.27
N ASP A 326 -17.60 -25.98 0.02
CA ASP A 326 -18.53 -26.11 1.14
C ASP A 326 -18.92 -24.72 1.69
N SER A 327 -20.22 -24.49 1.87
CA SER A 327 -20.79 -23.26 2.41
C SER A 327 -20.22 -22.88 3.79
N ARG A 328 -19.98 -23.83 4.71
CA ARG A 328 -19.42 -23.51 6.04
C ARG A 328 -17.98 -23.01 5.97
N MET A 329 -17.19 -23.65 5.12
CA MET A 329 -15.80 -23.26 4.88
C MET A 329 -15.70 -21.91 4.16
N MET A 330 -16.70 -21.56 3.34
CA MET A 330 -16.80 -20.25 2.71
C MET A 330 -16.99 -19.13 3.74
N TYR A 331 -17.89 -19.29 4.72
CA TYR A 331 -18.08 -18.33 5.80
C TYR A 331 -16.82 -18.17 6.65
N PHE A 332 -16.18 -19.27 7.05
CA PHE A 332 -14.91 -19.23 7.79
C PHE A 332 -13.83 -18.49 6.99
N SER A 333 -13.69 -18.82 5.70
CA SER A 333 -12.74 -18.18 4.78
C SER A 333 -12.97 -16.66 4.68
N GLN A 334 -14.21 -16.20 4.65
CA GLN A 334 -14.53 -14.76 4.59
C GLN A 334 -14.00 -14.00 5.82
N TYR A 335 -14.31 -14.45 7.03
CA TYR A 335 -13.81 -13.82 8.26
C TYR A 335 -12.29 -13.94 8.41
N PHE A 336 -11.73 -15.09 8.05
CA PHE A 336 -10.29 -15.30 8.04
C PHE A 336 -9.58 -14.33 7.09
N ASN A 337 -10.14 -14.11 5.89
CA ASN A 337 -9.59 -13.17 4.92
C ASN A 337 -9.65 -11.71 5.41
N ILE A 338 -10.65 -11.31 6.20
CA ILE A 338 -10.67 -9.96 6.82
C ILE A 338 -9.50 -9.77 7.78
N VAL A 339 -9.24 -10.75 8.65
CA VAL A 339 -8.13 -10.69 9.59
C VAL A 339 -6.80 -10.70 8.83
N ALA A 340 -6.71 -11.58 7.82
CA ALA A 340 -5.55 -11.68 6.97
C ALA A 340 -5.24 -10.38 6.19
N LEU A 341 -6.27 -9.67 5.73
CA LEU A 341 -6.14 -8.37 5.07
C LEU A 341 -5.55 -7.31 6.01
N GLN A 342 -6.01 -7.26 7.26
CA GLN A 342 -5.44 -6.34 8.26
C GLN A 342 -3.96 -6.64 8.55
N LEU A 343 -3.61 -7.93 8.65
CA LEU A 343 -2.23 -8.36 8.83
C LEU A 343 -1.36 -8.01 7.62
N PHE A 344 -1.88 -8.16 6.39
CA PHE A 344 -1.20 -7.70 5.18
C PHE A 344 -0.87 -6.21 5.25
N TYR A 345 -1.81 -5.35 5.64
CA TYR A 345 -1.56 -3.90 5.78
C TYR A 345 -0.68 -3.53 6.99
N LEU A 346 -0.72 -4.34 8.06
CA LEU A 346 0.20 -4.19 9.19
C LEU A 346 1.65 -4.33 8.74
N SER A 347 1.94 -5.20 7.76
CA SER A 347 3.30 -5.38 7.25
C SER A 347 3.89 -4.12 6.61
N ALA A 348 3.08 -3.33 5.92
CA ALA A 348 3.50 -2.04 5.35
C ALA A 348 3.67 -0.98 6.44
N SER A 349 2.91 -1.09 7.53
CA SER A 349 2.87 -0.11 8.62
C SER A 349 3.97 -0.32 9.67
N ILE A 350 4.45 -1.55 9.84
CA ILE A 350 5.44 -1.90 10.87
C ILE A 350 6.87 -1.49 10.48
N ASN A 351 7.16 -1.33 9.18
CA ASN A 351 8.51 -1.07 8.67
C ASN A 351 9.16 0.20 9.26
N PRO A 352 8.50 1.38 9.28
CA PRO A 352 9.04 2.57 9.93
C PRO A 352 9.24 2.41 11.45
N ILE A 353 8.37 1.66 12.14
CA ILE A 353 8.49 1.38 13.58
C ILE A 353 9.76 0.59 13.83
N LEU A 354 9.96 -0.48 13.05
CA LEU A 354 11.17 -1.29 13.11
C LEU A 354 12.38 -0.38 12.90
N TYR A 355 12.45 0.44 11.85
CA TYR A 355 13.62 1.29 11.59
C TYR A 355 13.94 2.27 12.73
N ASN A 356 12.91 2.86 13.34
CA ASN A 356 13.07 3.73 14.51
C ASN A 356 13.60 2.98 15.75
N LEU A 357 13.13 1.76 15.99
CA LEU A 357 13.64 0.94 17.10
C LEU A 357 15.09 0.46 16.85
N ILE A 358 15.44 0.25 15.59
CA ILE A 358 16.71 -0.35 15.18
C ILE A 358 17.86 0.66 15.16
N SER A 359 17.64 1.86 14.60
CA SER A 359 18.72 2.76 14.21
C SER A 359 18.71 4.07 15.00
N LYS A 360 19.69 4.22 15.91
CA LYS A 360 19.94 5.49 16.63
C LYS A 360 20.17 6.66 15.66
N LYS A 361 20.83 6.41 14.53
CA LYS A 361 21.05 7.41 13.47
C LYS A 361 19.74 7.83 12.81
N TYR A 362 18.86 6.87 12.56
CA TYR A 362 17.53 7.12 12.00
C TYR A 362 16.70 7.99 12.95
N ARG A 363 16.64 7.63 14.24
CA ARG A 363 15.95 8.41 15.29
C ARG A 363 16.45 9.86 15.37
N ALA A 364 17.77 10.05 15.39
CA ALA A 364 18.35 11.38 15.47
C ALA A 364 18.01 12.24 14.24
N ALA A 365 18.06 11.65 13.05
CA ALA A 365 17.74 12.35 11.82
C ALA A 365 16.23 12.63 11.68
N ALA A 366 15.37 11.71 12.12
CA ALA A 366 13.91 11.91 12.16
C ALA A 366 13.53 13.02 13.14
N CYS A 367 14.11 13.02 14.34
CA CYS A 367 13.91 14.09 15.32
C CYS A 367 14.32 15.45 14.75
N LYS A 368 15.48 15.55 14.09
CA LYS A 368 15.90 16.79 13.39
C LYS A 368 14.91 17.21 12.31
N LEU A 369 14.35 16.28 11.54
CA LEU A 369 13.38 16.59 10.48
C LEU A 369 12.06 17.13 11.06
N LEU A 370 11.58 16.54 12.17
CA LEU A 370 10.35 16.94 12.84
C LEU A 370 10.52 18.27 13.60
N LEU A 371 11.65 18.47 14.28
CA LEU A 371 11.94 19.69 15.03
C LEU A 371 12.34 20.87 14.13
N ALA A 372 13.07 20.66 13.02
CA ALA A 372 13.43 21.74 12.10
C ALA A 372 12.21 22.37 11.40
N LYS A 373 11.07 21.67 11.34
CA LYS A 373 9.79 22.24 10.91
C LYS A 373 9.21 23.23 11.94
N GLN A 374 9.59 23.13 13.21
CA GLN A 374 9.19 24.06 14.27
C GLN A 374 10.08 25.30 14.34
N SER A 375 11.27 25.28 13.71
CA SER A 375 12.29 26.34 13.79
C SER A 375 12.36 27.25 12.55
N ARG A 376 11.25 27.61 11.92
CA ARG A 376 11.22 28.71 10.94
C ARG A 376 10.74 29.99 11.66
N PRO A 377 11.62 30.86 12.20
CA PRO A 377 11.18 32.18 12.59
C PRO A 377 10.87 32.97 11.32
N ARG A 378 9.72 33.63 11.32
CA ARG A 378 9.39 34.72 10.39
C ARG A 378 10.45 35.82 10.49
N GLY A 379 10.73 36.44 9.35
CA GLY A 379 11.04 37.87 9.31
C GLY A 379 12.51 38.24 9.42
N PHE A 380 13.10 38.38 8.24
CA PHE A 380 14.31 39.15 7.97
C PHE A 380 13.99 40.65 8.21
N HIS A 381 14.54 41.27 9.26
CA HIS A 381 14.74 42.73 9.29
C HIS A 381 16.25 42.99 9.18
N ARG A 382 16.68 43.23 7.94
CA ARG A 382 17.98 43.81 7.62
C ARG A 382 17.77 45.33 7.61
N SER A 383 18.02 46.00 8.74
CA SER A 383 18.30 47.43 8.69
C SER A 383 19.69 47.61 8.12
N ARG A 384 19.71 48.19 6.92
CA ARG A 384 20.87 48.68 6.21
C ARG A 384 20.88 50.17 6.46
N ASP A 385 21.69 50.63 7.40
CA ASP A 385 22.05 52.04 7.49
C ASP A 385 23.50 52.18 7.02
N THR A 386 23.63 52.79 5.85
CA THR A 386 24.87 53.28 5.25
C THR A 386 24.82 54.81 5.28
N ALA A 387 25.70 55.42 6.07
CA ALA A 387 26.26 56.78 5.94
C ALA A 387 27.18 56.94 7.16
N GLY A 388 28.46 57.28 7.10
CA GLY A 388 29.33 57.80 6.06
C GLY A 388 30.23 58.81 6.76
N GLU A 389 31.51 58.54 6.95
CA GLU A 389 32.49 59.61 7.20
C GLU A 389 33.92 59.16 6.88
N VAL A 390 34.63 60.05 6.19
CA VAL A 390 35.99 59.95 5.65
C VAL A 390 36.84 61.01 6.36
N ALA A 391 38.15 60.74 6.46
CA ALA A 391 39.27 61.58 6.93
C ALA A 391 39.59 61.47 8.44
N GLY A 392 40.84 61.40 8.91
CA GLY A 392 42.18 61.43 8.30
C GLY A 392 43.24 61.48 9.44
N ASP A 393 44.50 61.15 9.12
CA ASP A 393 45.76 61.38 9.90
C ASP A 393 45.94 60.70 11.28
N THR A 394 47.13 60.34 11.80
CA THR A 394 48.57 60.47 11.43
C THR A 394 49.40 59.49 12.31
N GLY A 395 50.56 59.04 11.80
CA GLY A 395 51.82 58.67 12.52
C GLY A 395 51.81 57.53 13.56
N GLY A 396 52.77 56.60 13.65
CA GLY A 396 54.08 56.43 13.04
C GLY A 396 54.79 55.22 13.69
N ASP A 397 55.93 54.86 13.07
CA ASP A 397 57.10 54.18 13.64
C ASP A 397 57.25 52.63 13.66
N THR A 398 57.95 52.18 12.61
CA THR A 398 59.26 51.47 12.55
C THR A 398 59.50 50.05 13.08
N ALA A 399 60.26 49.33 12.22
CA ALA A 399 61.08 48.12 12.41
C ALA A 399 60.30 46.80 12.56
N GLY A 400 60.43 45.79 11.70
CA GLY A 400 61.52 45.37 10.83
C GLY A 400 61.87 43.94 11.21
N TYR A 401 61.61 42.94 10.36
CA TYR A 401 62.38 41.70 10.26
C TYR A 401 61.96 40.90 9.02
N THR A 402 62.98 40.28 8.44
CA THR A 402 63.16 39.68 7.12
C THR A 402 62.44 38.35 6.87
N GLU A 403 62.07 38.18 5.59
CA GLU A 403 62.11 36.97 4.74
C GLU A 403 61.92 35.57 5.35
N THR A 404 60.95 34.81 4.82
CA THR A 404 61.29 33.70 3.91
C THR A 404 60.09 33.26 3.05
N SER A 405 60.36 33.18 1.75
CA SER A 405 59.48 32.75 0.67
C SER A 405 59.48 31.22 0.54
N ALA A 406 58.33 30.61 0.26
CA ALA A 406 58.24 29.39 -0.56
C ALA A 406 56.80 29.17 -1.08
N ASN A 407 56.58 29.60 -2.32
CA ASN A 407 55.55 29.13 -3.22
C ASN A 407 55.71 27.64 -3.53
N LEU A 408 54.61 26.88 -3.66
CA LEU A 408 54.34 26.19 -4.92
C LEU A 408 52.88 25.73 -5.04
N LYS A 409 52.23 26.29 -6.05
CA LYS A 409 50.93 25.93 -6.62
C LYS A 409 51.25 25.41 -8.02
N MET A 410 50.84 24.19 -8.37
CA MET A 410 50.71 23.77 -9.76
C MET A 410 49.59 22.71 -9.90
N MET A 411 48.47 23.18 -10.44
CA MET A 411 47.56 22.41 -11.28
C MET A 411 47.89 22.80 -12.73
N GLY A 412 48.03 21.79 -13.58
CA GLY A 412 47.83 21.89 -15.03
C GLY A 412 46.62 21.05 -15.38
#